data_AF-A0A402AJ13-F1
#
_entry.id   AF-A0A402AJ13-F1
#
_cell.length_a   1.000
_cell.length_b   1.000
_cell.length_c   1.000
_cell.angle_alpha   90.00
_cell.angle_beta   90.00
_cell.angle_gamma   90.00
#
_symmetry.space_group_name_H-M   'P 1'
#
loop_
_entity.id
_entity.type
_entity.pdbx_description
1 polymer ?
#
loop_
_entity_poly.entity_id
_entity_poly.type
_entity_poly.pdbx_seq_one_letter_code
_entity_poly.pdbx_strand_id
1 'polypeptide(L)'
;MGAIQLRTQLAHWQQSGTVMTAQGLWLFCLSTWVGMAFFTILSVPGSLRSDELELQFTLPISFATRFRTLYGSFFLKHLWLWSLLQLVVLGYVLISQLGWQGCSWLALLEGGVGLAVLVSLIGTLLLLRYVLAPRQYLGRTLVVIILLVATLVGMLCYSWLGQQGQEWVMLVRPELVLLLFFIIIGIALGPGAEWLGRLYAASFSLVQSKDRGRSTFTLPGSLLLVRVFARRRTLTGGLMVRSLLNQSRNWLFWLRLLLIWGLLALFPVVHMLGQRFGMSDQVLIAAYAATLACGHILETGPAVIGGEANRFALYLVAPFSFRQLLWSRLQLCLWPILTEGLLMGCLLAFWNRLAPMQLIWILPTISGIIIPCTCLMVWGGCWDLELNKSVEGKTEAMMLEEGPFTPRRLVLLNVSLLFLAALLFLLWWLPPFIVLPLLLVLAVAVGYGMYVWSTTQLQFLLRSS
;
A
#
# COMPACT_ATOMS: atom_id res chain seq x y z
N MET A 1 -6.33 16.68 -13.70
CA MET A 1 -7.13 15.80 -14.60
C MET A 1 -8.39 15.24 -13.93
N GLY A 2 -8.34 14.78 -12.67
CA GLY A 2 -9.52 14.18 -12.00
C GLY A 2 -10.76 15.08 -11.87
N ALA A 3 -10.61 16.37 -11.55
CA ALA A 3 -11.75 17.28 -11.38
C ALA A 3 -12.58 17.49 -12.66
N ILE A 4 -11.91 17.52 -13.83
CA ILE A 4 -12.57 17.70 -15.13
C ILE A 4 -13.33 16.43 -15.50
N GLN A 5 -12.73 15.25 -15.28
CA GLN A 5 -13.40 13.96 -15.51
C GLN A 5 -14.58 13.73 -14.55
N LEU A 6 -14.44 14.13 -13.29
CA LEU A 6 -15.54 14.02 -12.32
C LEU A 6 -16.69 14.94 -12.75
N ARG A 7 -16.40 16.15 -13.21
CA ARG A 7 -17.41 17.09 -13.71
C ARG A 7 -18.14 16.54 -14.95
N THR A 8 -17.44 15.95 -15.90
CA THR A 8 -18.07 15.36 -17.09
C THR A 8 -18.92 14.13 -16.76
N GLN A 9 -18.47 13.28 -15.83
CA GLN A 9 -19.28 12.15 -15.38
C GLN A 9 -20.51 12.59 -14.57
N LEU A 10 -20.38 13.61 -13.72
CA LEU A 10 -21.51 14.17 -12.98
C LEU A 10 -22.58 14.74 -13.91
N ALA A 11 -22.16 15.48 -14.95
CA ALA A 11 -23.06 15.99 -15.97
C ALA A 11 -23.77 14.84 -16.71
N HIS A 12 -23.04 13.77 -17.04
CA HIS A 12 -23.64 12.59 -17.66
C HIS A 12 -24.67 11.91 -16.74
N TRP A 13 -24.36 11.73 -15.45
CA TRP A 13 -25.30 11.13 -14.51
C TRP A 13 -26.55 12.00 -14.31
N GLN A 14 -26.39 13.32 -14.25
CA GLN A 14 -27.51 14.26 -14.14
C GLN A 14 -28.45 14.17 -15.35
N GLN A 15 -27.89 14.00 -16.55
CA GLN A 15 -28.68 13.78 -17.76
C GLN A 15 -29.43 12.43 -17.75
N SER A 16 -28.92 11.42 -17.04
CA SER A 16 -29.54 10.09 -16.93
C SER A 16 -30.56 9.97 -15.78
N GLY A 17 -30.82 11.05 -15.03
CA GLY A 17 -31.84 11.13 -13.99
C GLY A 17 -31.31 11.05 -12.56
N THR A 18 -32.16 11.41 -11.59
CA THR A 18 -31.81 11.56 -10.16
C THR A 18 -31.40 10.26 -9.46
N VAL A 19 -31.87 9.12 -9.95
CA VAL A 19 -31.48 7.80 -9.41
C VAL A 19 -30.06 7.45 -9.83
N MET A 20 -29.68 7.74 -11.07
CA MET A 20 -28.34 7.48 -11.61
C MET A 20 -27.29 8.39 -10.99
N THR A 21 -27.62 9.65 -10.70
CA THR A 21 -26.73 10.54 -9.94
C THR A 21 -26.47 10.03 -8.54
N ALA A 22 -27.50 9.63 -7.81
CA ALA A 22 -27.37 9.10 -6.46
C ALA A 22 -26.54 7.80 -6.45
N GLN A 23 -26.77 6.88 -7.39
CA GLN A 23 -25.98 5.65 -7.52
C GLN A 23 -24.51 5.93 -7.83
N GLY A 24 -24.22 6.84 -8.76
CA GLY A 24 -22.85 7.24 -9.09
C GLY A 24 -22.11 7.85 -7.91
N LEU A 25 -22.78 8.74 -7.15
CA LEU A 25 -22.22 9.37 -5.96
C LEU A 25 -21.99 8.37 -4.81
N TRP A 26 -22.91 7.43 -4.58
CA TRP A 26 -22.72 6.35 -3.61
C TRP A 26 -21.54 5.44 -3.97
N LEU A 27 -21.42 5.07 -5.25
CA LEU A 27 -20.33 4.22 -5.72
C LEU A 27 -18.97 4.94 -5.58
N PHE A 28 -18.93 6.24 -5.84
CA PHE A 28 -17.77 7.08 -5.59
C PHE A 28 -17.40 7.16 -4.10
N CYS A 29 -18.39 7.33 -3.21
CA CYS A 29 -18.16 7.33 -1.76
C CYS A 29 -17.62 5.98 -1.28
N LEU A 30 -18.27 4.89 -1.68
CA LEU A 30 -17.88 3.52 -1.30
C LEU A 30 -16.47 3.18 -1.77
N SER A 31 -16.12 3.50 -3.02
CA SER A 31 -14.78 3.23 -3.55
C SER A 31 -13.70 4.00 -2.77
N THR A 32 -14.00 5.25 -2.42
CA THR A 32 -13.13 6.09 -1.58
C THR A 32 -12.97 5.47 -0.19
N TRP A 33 -14.06 5.07 0.48
CA TRP A 33 -14.02 4.48 1.81
C TRP A 33 -13.27 3.15 1.85
N VAL A 34 -13.47 2.28 0.85
CA VAL A 34 -12.74 1.01 0.71
C VAL A 34 -11.25 1.26 0.50
N GLY A 35 -10.89 2.21 -0.37
CA GLY A 35 -9.49 2.61 -0.56
C GLY A 35 -8.85 3.10 0.75
N MET A 36 -9.55 3.95 1.51
CA MET A 36 -9.04 4.48 2.78
C MET A 36 -8.93 3.41 3.87
N ALA A 37 -9.90 2.48 3.95
CA ALA A 37 -9.81 1.34 4.84
C ALA A 37 -8.59 0.46 4.51
N PHE A 38 -8.33 0.21 3.22
CA PHE A 38 -7.18 -0.53 2.76
C PHE A 38 -5.85 0.14 3.14
N PHE A 39 -5.70 1.44 2.86
CA PHE A 39 -4.49 2.20 3.25
C PHE A 39 -4.30 2.24 4.77
N THR A 40 -5.40 2.33 5.54
CA THR A 40 -5.35 2.29 7.00
C THR A 40 -4.85 0.93 7.50
N ILE A 41 -5.36 -0.17 6.94
CA ILE A 41 -4.92 -1.52 7.31
C ILE A 41 -3.42 -1.71 7.09
N LEU A 42 -2.89 -1.19 5.99
CA LEU A 42 -1.47 -1.32 5.64
C LEU A 42 -0.53 -0.47 6.52
N SER A 43 -1.00 0.69 7.00
CA SER A 43 -0.17 1.67 7.71
C SER A 43 -0.17 1.50 9.24
N VAL A 44 -1.24 0.95 9.83
CA VAL A 44 -1.34 0.75 11.29
C VAL A 44 -0.20 -0.10 11.87
N PRO A 45 0.23 -1.24 11.26
CA PRO A 45 1.33 -2.02 11.83
C PRO A 45 2.66 -1.26 11.90
N GLY A 46 2.93 -0.40 10.91
CA GLY A 46 4.13 0.45 10.89
C GLY A 46 4.05 1.59 11.90
N SER A 47 2.87 2.17 12.12
CA SER A 47 2.70 3.24 13.11
C SER A 47 2.88 2.72 14.53
N LEU A 48 2.37 1.52 14.86
CA LEU A 48 2.49 0.86 16.16
C LEU A 48 3.92 0.59 16.62
N ARG A 49 4.88 0.61 15.70
CA ARG A 49 6.32 0.39 15.97
C ARG A 49 7.12 1.68 16.11
N SER A 50 6.49 2.85 16.06
CA SER A 50 7.20 4.13 16.16
C SER A 50 7.63 4.46 17.60
N ASP A 51 8.87 4.95 17.75
CA ASP A 51 9.46 5.38 19.03
C ASP A 51 8.59 6.43 19.75
N GLU A 52 7.89 7.28 18.99
CA GLU A 52 6.96 8.26 19.54
C GLU A 52 5.78 7.62 20.29
N LEU A 53 5.28 6.47 19.82
CA LEU A 53 4.21 5.75 20.52
C LEU A 53 4.75 5.01 21.74
N GLU A 54 5.98 4.49 21.68
CA GLU A 54 6.64 3.91 22.86
C GLU A 54 6.81 4.94 23.97
N LEU A 55 7.22 6.17 23.63
CA LEU A 55 7.26 7.30 24.54
C LEU A 55 5.86 7.70 25.07
N GLN A 56 4.80 7.58 24.27
CA GLN A 56 3.43 7.83 24.76
C GLN A 56 2.97 6.77 25.79
N PHE A 57 3.47 5.54 25.69
CA PHE A 57 3.16 4.47 26.64
C PHE A 57 3.88 4.62 27.99
N THR A 58 5.01 5.34 28.05
CA THR A 58 5.70 5.66 29.30
C THR A 58 5.05 6.81 30.06
N LEU A 59 4.24 7.63 29.40
CA LEU A 59 3.48 8.72 30.04
C LEU A 59 2.23 8.17 30.79
N PRO A 60 1.89 8.73 31.97
CA PRO A 60 0.74 8.32 32.78
C PRO A 60 -0.58 8.88 32.21
N ILE A 61 -0.91 8.49 30.98
CA ILE A 61 -2.10 8.91 30.24
C ILE A 61 -3.17 7.80 30.31
N SER A 62 -4.44 8.17 30.49
CA SER A 62 -5.56 7.22 30.50
C SER A 62 -5.72 6.48 29.17
N PHE A 63 -6.25 5.25 29.20
CA PHE A 63 -6.47 4.44 28.00
C PHE A 63 -7.35 5.13 26.95
N ALA A 64 -8.40 5.83 27.39
CA ALA A 64 -9.29 6.57 26.50
C ALA A 64 -8.53 7.67 25.73
N THR A 65 -7.67 8.42 26.42
CA THR A 65 -6.86 9.46 25.79
C THR A 65 -5.83 8.86 24.83
N ARG A 66 -5.23 7.72 25.17
CA ARG A 66 -4.31 7.00 24.26
C ARG A 66 -4.98 6.57 22.94
N PHE A 67 -6.23 6.11 22.99
CA PHE A 67 -6.97 5.77 21.76
C PHE A 67 -7.31 7.01 20.93
N ARG A 68 -7.73 8.10 21.58
CA ARG A 68 -8.00 9.39 20.92
C ARG A 68 -6.75 9.96 20.26
N THR A 69 -5.60 9.89 20.91
CA THR A 69 -4.33 10.35 20.35
C THR A 69 -3.87 9.48 19.20
N LEU A 70 -4.05 8.15 19.27
CA LEU A 70 -3.79 7.26 18.14
C LEU A 70 -4.65 7.63 16.93
N TYR A 71 -5.98 7.69 17.08
CA TYR A 71 -6.88 8.03 15.99
C TYR A 71 -6.61 9.44 15.42
N GLY A 72 -6.43 10.43 16.30
CA GLY A 72 -6.15 11.81 15.90
C GLY A 72 -4.78 11.97 15.23
N SER A 73 -3.72 11.36 15.76
CA SER A 73 -2.39 11.42 15.15
C SER A 73 -2.33 10.66 13.82
N PHE A 74 -3.04 9.54 13.70
CA PHE A 74 -3.17 8.82 12.44
C PHE A 74 -3.83 9.71 11.38
N PHE A 75 -4.96 10.33 11.71
CA PHE A 75 -5.66 11.25 10.81
C PHE A 75 -4.79 12.45 10.42
N LEU A 76 -4.14 13.10 11.39
CA LEU A 76 -3.30 14.28 11.14
C LEU A 76 -2.05 13.97 10.32
N LYS A 77 -1.36 12.87 10.62
CA LYS A 77 -0.09 12.54 9.94
C LYS A 77 -0.30 11.95 8.55
N HIS A 78 -1.36 11.16 8.34
CA HIS A 78 -1.50 10.35 7.13
C HIS A 78 -2.60 10.87 6.20
N LEU A 79 -3.65 11.50 6.73
CA LEU A 79 -4.86 11.78 5.96
C LEU A 79 -5.14 13.27 5.77
N TRP A 80 -4.68 14.14 6.68
CA TRP A 80 -5.02 15.56 6.69
C TRP A 80 -4.81 16.27 5.36
N LEU A 81 -3.64 16.09 4.74
CA LEU A 81 -3.32 16.76 3.47
C LEU A 81 -4.22 16.25 2.33
N TRP A 82 -4.55 14.96 2.37
CA TRP A 82 -5.39 14.32 1.36
C TRP A 82 -6.87 14.69 1.53
N SER A 83 -7.41 14.69 2.75
CA SER A 83 -8.78 15.14 3.04
C SER A 83 -8.96 16.62 2.72
N LEU A 84 -7.96 17.47 3.01
CA LEU A 84 -8.03 18.90 2.68
C LEU A 84 -8.02 19.09 1.15
N LEU A 85 -7.14 18.41 0.43
CA LEU A 85 -7.11 18.42 -1.03
C LEU A 85 -8.44 17.92 -1.61
N GLN A 86 -8.99 16.83 -1.05
CA GLN A 86 -10.24 16.24 -1.47
C GLN A 86 -11.41 17.21 -1.26
N LEU A 87 -11.49 17.84 -0.10
CA LEU A 87 -12.50 18.83 0.25
C LEU A 87 -12.45 20.05 -0.68
N VAL A 88 -11.25 20.56 -0.99
CA VAL A 88 -11.10 21.72 -1.90
C VAL A 88 -11.46 21.35 -3.34
N VAL A 89 -10.89 20.27 -3.87
CA VAL A 89 -11.04 19.90 -5.28
C VAL A 89 -12.43 19.33 -5.57
N LEU A 90 -12.90 18.37 -4.77
CA LEU A 90 -14.24 17.81 -4.94
C LEU A 90 -15.33 18.77 -4.46
N GLY A 91 -15.07 19.58 -3.44
CA GLY A 91 -16.01 20.61 -3.00
C GLY A 91 -16.30 21.63 -4.08
N TYR A 92 -15.28 22.11 -4.77
CA TYR A 92 -15.49 22.99 -5.92
C TYR A 92 -16.37 22.36 -7.01
N VAL A 93 -16.13 21.08 -7.34
CA VAL A 93 -16.88 20.38 -8.40
C VAL A 93 -18.32 20.04 -7.96
N LEU A 94 -18.51 19.52 -6.75
CA LEU A 94 -19.82 19.12 -6.23
C LEU A 94 -20.71 20.33 -5.97
N ILE A 95 -20.19 21.38 -5.35
CA ILE A 95 -20.98 22.60 -5.06
C ILE A 95 -21.35 23.32 -6.36
N SER A 96 -20.45 23.38 -7.35
CA SER A 96 -20.75 24.04 -8.63
C SER A 96 -21.75 23.29 -9.50
N GLN A 97 -21.91 21.96 -9.33
CA GLN A 97 -22.82 21.15 -10.16
C GLN A 97 -24.13 20.75 -9.45
N LEU A 98 -24.12 20.57 -8.13
CA LEU A 98 -25.26 20.12 -7.32
C LEU A 98 -25.78 21.19 -6.34
N GLY A 99 -25.12 22.34 -6.24
CA GLY A 99 -25.46 23.40 -5.28
C GLY A 99 -25.33 22.93 -3.83
N TRP A 100 -26.28 23.34 -2.98
CA TRP A 100 -26.30 23.02 -1.55
C TRP A 100 -26.38 21.52 -1.25
N GLN A 101 -26.98 20.72 -2.13
CA GLN A 101 -27.01 19.26 -1.97
C GLN A 101 -25.60 18.67 -2.04
N GLY A 102 -24.68 19.30 -2.78
CA GLY A 102 -23.27 18.90 -2.85
C GLY A 102 -22.57 18.92 -1.48
N CYS A 103 -22.97 19.83 -0.58
CA CYS A 103 -22.42 19.91 0.78
C CYS A 103 -22.75 18.66 1.61
N SER A 104 -23.97 18.12 1.47
CA SER A 104 -24.39 16.91 2.20
C SER A 104 -23.60 15.67 1.76
N TRP A 105 -23.34 15.55 0.45
CA TRP A 105 -22.53 14.47 -0.12
C TRP A 105 -21.06 14.59 0.25
N LEU A 106 -20.53 15.82 0.31
CA LEU A 106 -19.16 16.05 0.74
C LEU A 106 -18.99 15.73 2.24
N ALA A 107 -19.94 16.17 3.07
CA ALA A 107 -19.94 15.81 4.48
C ALA A 107 -20.04 14.30 4.70
N LEU A 108 -20.88 13.61 3.89
CA LEU A 108 -20.97 12.15 3.91
C LEU A 108 -19.66 11.47 3.50
N LEU A 109 -19.01 11.97 2.45
CA LEU A 109 -17.73 11.46 1.97
C LEU A 109 -16.67 11.54 3.08
N GLU A 110 -16.46 12.72 3.66
CA GLU A 110 -15.46 12.97 4.71
C GLU A 110 -15.81 12.24 6.02
N GLY A 111 -17.08 12.26 6.43
CA GLY A 111 -17.57 11.51 7.60
C GLY A 111 -17.36 10.00 7.44
N GLY A 112 -17.60 9.48 6.24
CA GLY A 112 -17.38 8.08 5.91
C GLY A 112 -15.90 7.70 5.83
N VAL A 113 -15.02 8.62 5.41
CA VAL A 113 -13.56 8.42 5.50
C VAL A 113 -13.15 8.27 6.97
N GLY A 114 -13.61 9.16 7.85
CA GLY A 114 -13.34 9.06 9.29
C GLY A 114 -13.82 7.73 9.88
N LEU A 115 -15.05 7.32 9.55
CA LEU A 115 -15.60 6.03 10.00
C LEU A 115 -14.83 4.84 9.43
N ALA A 116 -14.50 4.84 8.14
CA ALA A 116 -13.76 3.77 7.49
C ALA A 116 -12.38 3.56 8.15
N VAL A 117 -11.69 4.67 8.46
CA VAL A 117 -10.42 4.66 9.19
C VAL A 117 -10.61 4.12 10.61
N LEU A 118 -11.65 4.55 11.32
CA LEU A 118 -11.95 4.06 12.66
C LEU A 118 -12.20 2.54 12.66
N VAL A 119 -13.08 2.06 11.78
CA VAL A 119 -13.45 0.64 11.69
C VAL A 119 -12.26 -0.22 11.27
N SER A 120 -11.47 0.23 10.29
CA SER A 120 -10.26 -0.48 9.86
C SER A 120 -9.17 -0.48 10.92
N LEU A 121 -9.02 0.60 11.69
CA LEU A 121 -8.09 0.67 12.81
C LEU A 121 -8.51 -0.28 13.95
N ILE A 122 -9.81 -0.32 14.30
CA ILE A 122 -10.32 -1.27 15.29
C ILE A 122 -10.15 -2.71 14.79
N GLY A 123 -10.49 -2.95 13.51
CA GLY A 123 -10.37 -4.26 12.87
C GLY A 123 -8.92 -4.77 12.85
N THR A 124 -7.95 -3.90 12.53
CA THR A 124 -6.53 -4.25 12.60
C THR A 124 -6.08 -4.52 14.04
N LEU A 125 -6.48 -3.70 15.02
CA LEU A 125 -6.15 -3.96 16.43
C LEU A 125 -6.72 -5.29 16.93
N LEU A 126 -7.96 -5.62 16.55
CA LEU A 126 -8.59 -6.92 16.84
C LEU A 126 -7.83 -8.07 16.17
N LEU A 127 -7.43 -7.91 14.91
CA LEU A 127 -6.64 -8.89 14.17
C LEU A 127 -5.27 -9.12 14.85
N LEU A 128 -4.58 -8.04 15.23
CA LEU A 128 -3.31 -8.10 15.97
C LEU A 128 -3.45 -8.80 17.33
N ARG A 129 -4.56 -8.57 18.04
CA ARG A 129 -4.79 -9.19 19.35
C ARG A 129 -5.19 -10.66 19.22
N TYR A 130 -6.20 -10.98 18.41
CA TYR A 130 -6.83 -12.30 18.44
C TYR A 130 -6.29 -13.26 17.40
N VAL A 131 -5.86 -12.77 16.22
CA VAL A 131 -5.28 -13.64 15.19
C VAL A 131 -3.83 -13.94 15.50
N LEU A 132 -3.10 -12.90 15.88
CA LEU A 132 -1.66 -12.96 16.09
C LEU A 132 -1.25 -13.51 17.48
N ALA A 133 -2.08 -13.45 18.53
CA ALA A 133 -1.72 -14.04 19.82
C ALA A 133 -1.58 -15.58 19.73
N PRO A 134 -0.47 -16.17 20.20
CA PRO A 134 -0.39 -17.61 20.40
C PRO A 134 -1.30 -18.00 21.58
N ARG A 135 -2.09 -19.08 21.43
CA ARG A 135 -3.05 -19.68 22.40
C ARG A 135 -4.52 -19.24 22.41
N GLN A 136 -5.01 -18.41 21.48
CA GLN A 136 -6.45 -18.05 21.42
C GLN A 136 -7.15 -18.60 20.17
N TYR A 137 -7.32 -19.93 20.10
CA TYR A 137 -8.02 -20.60 18.99
C TYR A 137 -9.46 -20.09 18.80
N LEU A 138 -10.19 -19.84 19.89
CA LEU A 138 -11.55 -19.28 19.85
C LEU A 138 -11.63 -17.85 19.29
N GLY A 139 -10.63 -17.02 19.57
CA GLY A 139 -10.55 -15.65 19.03
C GLY A 139 -10.23 -15.65 17.53
N ARG A 140 -9.37 -16.58 17.09
CA ARG A 140 -9.05 -16.80 15.66
C ARG A 140 -10.27 -17.23 14.87
N THR A 141 -11.03 -18.21 15.37
CA THR A 141 -12.25 -18.67 14.70
C THR A 141 -13.28 -17.55 14.65
N LEU A 142 -13.45 -16.76 15.72
CA LEU A 142 -14.39 -15.63 15.72
C LEU A 142 -14.01 -14.54 14.71
N VAL A 143 -12.74 -14.17 14.60
CA VAL A 143 -12.31 -13.15 13.62
C VAL A 143 -12.41 -13.67 12.19
N VAL A 144 -12.07 -14.95 11.94
CA VAL A 144 -12.27 -15.57 10.62
C VAL A 144 -13.75 -15.66 10.28
N ILE A 145 -14.61 -16.04 11.23
CA ILE A 145 -16.06 -16.06 11.05
C ILE A 145 -16.59 -14.65 10.80
N ILE A 146 -16.14 -13.63 11.53
CA ILE A 146 -16.55 -12.23 11.31
C ILE A 146 -16.11 -11.75 9.93
N LEU A 147 -14.88 -12.05 9.50
CA LEU A 147 -14.40 -11.72 8.15
C LEU A 147 -15.20 -12.46 7.06
N LEU A 148 -15.50 -13.74 7.28
CA LEU A 148 -16.22 -14.59 6.33
C LEU A 148 -17.71 -14.20 6.26
N VAL A 149 -18.31 -13.81 7.39
CA VAL A 149 -19.67 -13.25 7.45
C VAL A 149 -19.68 -11.85 6.83
N ALA A 150 -18.68 -11.01 7.05
CA ALA A 150 -18.60 -9.69 6.43
C ALA A 150 -18.42 -9.78 4.90
N THR A 151 -17.63 -10.72 4.40
CA THR A 151 -17.52 -10.97 2.95
C THR A 151 -18.80 -11.59 2.38
N LEU A 152 -19.45 -12.49 3.10
CA LEU A 152 -20.72 -13.09 2.68
C LEU A 152 -21.84 -12.04 2.67
N VAL A 153 -21.95 -11.20 3.69
CA VAL A 153 -22.89 -10.07 3.77
C VAL A 153 -22.55 -9.03 2.70
N GLY A 154 -21.26 -8.74 2.44
CA GLY A 154 -20.85 -7.86 1.36
C GLY A 154 -21.24 -8.40 -0.02
N MET A 155 -21.05 -9.70 -0.27
CA MET A 155 -21.49 -10.36 -1.50
C MET A 155 -23.01 -10.42 -1.63
N LEU A 156 -23.73 -10.67 -0.54
CA LEU A 156 -25.19 -10.67 -0.50
C LEU A 156 -25.73 -9.26 -0.76
N CYS A 157 -25.22 -8.23 -0.07
CA CYS A 157 -25.56 -6.84 -0.31
C CYS A 157 -25.27 -6.43 -1.76
N TYR A 158 -24.16 -6.85 -2.35
CA TYR A 158 -23.84 -6.58 -3.75
C TYR A 158 -24.82 -7.28 -4.72
N SER A 159 -25.11 -8.56 -4.50
CA SER A 159 -26.08 -9.31 -5.31
C SER A 159 -27.51 -8.76 -5.19
N TRP A 160 -27.85 -8.23 -4.02
CA TRP A 160 -29.17 -7.69 -3.70
C TRP A 160 -29.35 -6.25 -4.21
N LEU A 161 -28.30 -5.42 -4.12
CA LEU A 161 -28.20 -4.11 -4.79
C LEU A 161 -28.34 -4.23 -6.31
N GLY A 162 -27.83 -5.32 -6.90
CA GLY A 162 -27.95 -5.60 -8.33
C GLY A 162 -29.37 -5.96 -8.80
N GLN A 163 -30.25 -6.44 -7.92
CA GLN A 163 -31.59 -6.95 -8.29
C GLN A 163 -32.76 -6.04 -7.87
N GLN A 164 -32.65 -5.24 -6.80
CA GLN A 164 -33.72 -4.34 -6.31
C GLN A 164 -33.26 -2.89 -6.02
N GLY A 165 -32.05 -2.50 -6.44
CA GLY A 165 -31.38 -1.27 -6.03
C GLY A 165 -32.02 0.07 -6.43
N GLN A 166 -33.16 0.09 -7.12
CA GLN A 166 -33.84 1.36 -7.48
C GLN A 166 -34.65 1.97 -6.32
N GLU A 167 -35.24 1.15 -5.44
CA GLU A 167 -36.08 1.66 -4.34
C GLU A 167 -35.25 2.03 -3.10
N TRP A 168 -34.16 1.30 -2.83
CA TRP A 168 -33.30 1.54 -1.66
C TRP A 168 -32.46 2.82 -1.75
N VAL A 169 -32.04 3.21 -2.95
CA VAL A 169 -31.24 4.43 -3.17
C VAL A 169 -32.04 5.69 -2.85
N MET A 170 -33.38 5.64 -2.94
CA MET A 170 -34.25 6.74 -2.52
C MET A 170 -34.53 6.76 -1.00
N LEU A 171 -34.41 5.62 -0.32
CA LEU A 171 -34.64 5.48 1.13
C LEU A 171 -33.41 5.87 1.97
N VAL A 172 -32.20 5.64 1.46
CA VAL A 172 -30.95 5.98 2.16
C VAL A 172 -30.55 7.42 1.87
N ARG A 173 -31.21 8.37 2.54
CA ARG A 173 -30.81 9.79 2.47
C ARG A 173 -29.42 9.98 3.08
N PRO A 174 -28.54 10.77 2.44
CA PRO A 174 -27.16 10.99 2.90
C PRO A 174 -27.11 11.58 4.32
N GLU A 175 -28.10 12.40 4.68
CA GLU A 175 -28.23 13.04 6.00
C GLU A 175 -28.37 12.02 7.14
N LEU A 176 -29.17 10.97 6.94
CA LEU A 176 -29.39 9.93 7.96
C LEU A 176 -28.15 9.08 8.17
N VAL A 177 -27.45 8.74 7.08
CA VAL A 177 -26.20 7.98 7.15
C VAL A 177 -25.09 8.80 7.80
N LEU A 178 -25.00 10.09 7.46
CA LEU A 178 -24.06 11.02 8.08
C LEU A 178 -24.29 11.12 9.60
N LEU A 179 -25.55 11.25 10.03
CA LEU A 179 -25.90 11.26 11.45
C LEU A 179 -25.50 9.96 12.16
N LEU A 180 -25.74 8.81 11.52
CA LEU A 180 -25.30 7.51 12.03
C LEU A 180 -23.77 7.42 12.14
N PHE A 181 -23.02 7.94 11.17
CA PHE A 181 -21.56 7.98 11.22
C PHE A 181 -21.05 8.83 12.39
N PHE A 182 -21.62 10.02 12.58
CA PHE A 182 -21.25 10.87 13.72
C PHE A 182 -21.60 10.25 15.07
N ILE A 183 -22.72 9.55 15.18
CA ILE A 183 -23.08 8.80 16.39
C ILE A 183 -22.05 7.71 16.66
N ILE A 184 -21.68 6.91 15.65
CA ILE A 184 -20.70 5.83 15.83
C ILE A 184 -19.33 6.39 16.22
N ILE A 185 -18.85 7.43 15.53
CA ILE A 185 -17.58 8.08 15.85
C ILE A 185 -17.62 8.70 17.25
N GLY A 186 -18.73 9.36 17.60
CA GLY A 186 -18.94 9.94 18.93
C GLY A 186 -18.94 8.90 20.04
N ILE A 187 -19.58 7.75 19.82
CA ILE A 187 -19.55 6.61 20.77
C ILE A 187 -18.12 6.06 20.89
N ALA A 188 -17.42 5.84 19.78
CA ALA A 188 -16.09 5.25 19.78
C ALA A 188 -15.03 6.16 20.41
N LEU A 189 -15.10 7.48 20.19
CA LEU A 189 -14.19 8.46 20.77
C LEU A 189 -14.64 8.95 22.16
N GLY A 190 -15.91 8.81 22.51
CA GLY A 190 -16.47 9.16 23.81
C GLY A 190 -16.45 7.97 24.78
N PRO A 191 -17.61 7.34 25.07
CA PRO A 191 -17.76 6.27 26.06
C PRO A 191 -17.01 4.97 25.68
N GLY A 192 -16.88 4.66 24.40
CA GLY A 192 -16.19 3.48 23.90
C GLY A 192 -14.66 3.59 23.90
N ALA A 193 -14.12 4.81 24.06
CA ALA A 193 -12.68 5.06 23.91
C ALA A 193 -11.84 4.31 24.93
N GLU A 194 -12.35 4.08 26.13
CA GLU A 194 -11.61 3.34 27.16
C GLU A 194 -11.43 1.86 26.79
N TRP A 195 -12.48 1.21 26.27
CA TRP A 195 -12.43 -0.17 25.80
C TRP A 195 -11.48 -0.33 24.62
N LEU A 196 -11.56 0.59 23.66
CA LEU A 196 -10.68 0.64 22.49
C LEU A 196 -9.23 0.97 22.89
N GLY A 197 -9.03 1.80 23.90
CA GLY A 197 -7.71 2.10 24.48
C GLY A 197 -7.07 0.90 25.17
N ARG A 198 -7.86 0.07 25.88
CA ARG A 198 -7.38 -1.20 26.44
C ARG A 198 -7.04 -2.21 25.34
N LEU A 199 -7.86 -2.27 24.28
CA LEU A 199 -7.57 -3.08 23.09
C LEU A 199 -6.25 -2.65 22.46
N TYR A 200 -6.06 -1.34 22.25
CA TYR A 200 -4.85 -0.75 21.71
C TYR A 200 -3.62 -1.08 22.57
N ALA A 201 -3.68 -0.86 23.88
CA ALA A 201 -2.58 -1.17 24.81
C ALA A 201 -2.22 -2.66 24.80
N ALA A 202 -3.21 -3.54 24.80
CA ALA A 202 -3.00 -4.98 24.70
C ALA A 202 -2.31 -5.36 23.38
N SER A 203 -2.79 -4.84 22.25
CA SER A 203 -2.18 -5.10 20.94
C SER A 203 -0.75 -4.55 20.84
N PHE A 204 -0.49 -3.37 21.40
CA PHE A 204 0.85 -2.78 21.45
C PHE A 204 1.84 -3.64 22.24
N SER A 205 1.48 -4.03 23.47
CA SER A 205 2.32 -4.90 24.31
C SER A 205 2.61 -6.26 23.66
N LEU A 206 1.64 -6.81 22.91
CA LEU A 206 1.79 -8.06 22.19
C LEU A 206 2.77 -7.92 21.03
N VAL A 207 2.69 -6.84 20.26
CA VAL A 207 3.63 -6.54 19.17
C VAL A 207 5.05 -6.33 19.71
N GLN A 208 5.22 -5.54 20.79
CA GLN A 208 6.53 -5.35 21.41
C GLN A 208 7.12 -6.63 22.02
N SER A 209 6.29 -7.47 22.65
CA SER A 209 6.76 -8.75 23.22
C SER A 209 7.26 -9.74 22.15
N LYS A 210 6.74 -9.64 20.92
CA LYS A 210 7.10 -10.52 19.80
C LYS A 210 8.44 -10.20 19.17
N ASP A 211 8.89 -8.94 19.25
CA ASP A 211 10.25 -8.59 18.81
C ASP A 211 11.33 -9.29 19.67
N ARG A 212 10.95 -9.92 20.80
CA ARG A 212 11.88 -10.63 21.70
C ARG A 212 11.86 -12.18 21.69
N GLY A 213 11.07 -12.90 20.88
CA GLY A 213 11.22 -14.37 20.89
C GLY A 213 10.37 -15.31 20.02
N ARG A 214 11.10 -16.15 19.27
CA ARG A 214 10.96 -17.63 19.09
C ARG A 214 9.65 -18.24 18.53
N SER A 215 9.10 -17.75 17.42
CA SER A 215 8.49 -18.69 16.47
C SER A 215 8.87 -18.35 15.03
N THR A 216 9.91 -19.01 14.54
CA THR A 216 10.32 -18.95 13.14
C THR A 216 9.42 -19.89 12.34
N PHE A 217 8.28 -19.38 11.87
CA PHE A 217 7.60 -20.05 10.77
C PHE A 217 8.51 -19.91 9.55
N THR A 218 9.22 -20.98 9.18
CA THR A 218 10.07 -20.99 8.00
C THR A 218 9.22 -21.40 6.81
N LEU A 219 9.20 -20.55 5.77
CA LEU A 219 8.47 -20.82 4.54
C LEU A 219 8.91 -22.18 3.95
N PRO A 220 7.98 -23.09 3.63
CA PRO A 220 8.34 -24.38 3.04
C PRO A 220 9.07 -24.17 1.71
N GLY A 221 10.31 -24.63 1.60
CA GLY A 221 11.18 -24.40 0.44
C GLY A 221 12.20 -23.26 0.59
N SER A 222 12.07 -22.39 1.60
CA SER A 222 13.06 -21.32 1.87
C SER A 222 14.44 -21.89 2.20
N LEU A 223 14.52 -23.06 2.85
CA LEU A 223 15.78 -23.75 3.13
C LEU A 223 16.54 -24.17 1.86
N LEU A 224 15.82 -24.51 0.78
CA LEU A 224 16.44 -24.86 -0.50
C LEU A 224 17.03 -23.60 -1.15
N LEU A 225 16.27 -22.51 -1.21
CA LEU A 225 16.76 -21.22 -1.69
C LEU A 225 17.95 -20.72 -0.86
N VAL A 226 17.87 -20.81 0.47
CA VAL A 226 18.97 -20.45 1.38
C VAL A 226 20.22 -21.27 1.07
N ARG A 227 20.10 -22.60 0.86
CA ARG A 227 21.24 -23.44 0.47
C ARG A 227 21.83 -23.03 -0.89
N VAL A 228 20.99 -22.69 -1.87
CA VAL A 228 21.44 -22.25 -3.21
C VAL A 228 22.18 -20.92 -3.12
N PHE A 229 21.64 -19.92 -2.41
CA PHE A 229 22.26 -18.61 -2.27
C PHE A 229 23.49 -18.63 -1.35
N ALA A 230 23.49 -19.44 -0.29
CA ALA A 230 24.65 -19.60 0.61
C ALA A 230 25.87 -20.18 -0.11
N ARG A 231 25.67 -21.03 -1.13
CA ARG A 231 26.77 -21.57 -1.95
C ARG A 231 27.47 -20.52 -2.79
N ARG A 232 26.81 -19.41 -3.16
CA ARG A 232 27.37 -18.40 -4.06
C ARG A 232 28.44 -17.52 -3.41
N ARG A 233 28.57 -17.48 -2.08
CA ARG A 233 29.58 -16.69 -1.31
C ARG A 233 29.77 -15.23 -1.80
N THR A 234 28.74 -14.63 -2.39
CA THR A 234 28.73 -13.23 -2.83
C THR A 234 27.93 -12.37 -1.86
N LEU A 235 28.18 -11.05 -1.84
CA LEU A 235 27.38 -10.07 -1.10
C LEU A 235 25.88 -10.21 -1.43
N THR A 236 25.55 -10.37 -2.71
CA THR A 236 24.17 -10.60 -3.18
C THR A 236 23.54 -11.86 -2.57
N GLY A 237 24.29 -12.96 -2.50
CA GLY A 237 23.84 -14.20 -1.87
C GLY A 237 23.61 -14.03 -0.37
N GLY A 238 24.52 -13.34 0.33
CA GLY A 238 24.38 -13.05 1.75
C GLY A 238 23.15 -12.21 2.06
N LEU A 239 22.94 -11.13 1.29
CA LEU A 239 21.76 -10.26 1.42
C LEU A 239 20.46 -11.01 1.09
N MET A 240 20.44 -11.85 0.06
CA MET A 240 19.27 -12.67 -0.29
C MET A 240 18.92 -13.70 0.79
N VAL A 241 19.92 -14.41 1.34
CA VAL A 241 19.71 -15.36 2.45
C VAL A 241 19.11 -14.64 3.65
N ARG A 242 19.68 -13.48 4.02
CA ARG A 242 19.18 -12.65 5.10
C ARG A 242 17.74 -12.21 4.84
N SER A 243 17.46 -11.67 3.65
CA SER A 243 16.13 -11.20 3.27
C SER A 243 15.10 -12.32 3.33
N LEU A 244 15.39 -13.49 2.76
CA LEU A 244 14.50 -14.65 2.78
C LEU A 244 14.20 -15.12 4.21
N LEU A 245 15.23 -15.23 5.06
CA LEU A 245 15.06 -15.60 6.46
C LEU A 245 14.24 -14.55 7.21
N ASN A 246 14.48 -13.27 6.95
CA ASN A 246 13.75 -12.18 7.59
C ASN A 246 12.28 -12.14 7.17
N GLN A 247 12.00 -12.15 5.86
CA GLN A 247 10.66 -12.18 5.30
C GLN A 247 9.86 -13.39 5.76
N SER A 248 10.48 -14.58 5.78
CA SER A 248 9.79 -15.79 6.24
C SER A 248 9.29 -15.68 7.69
N ARG A 249 10.06 -14.99 8.55
CA ARG A 249 9.74 -14.78 9.97
C ARG A 249 8.73 -13.65 10.19
N ASN A 250 8.59 -12.74 9.23
CA ASN A 250 7.72 -11.57 9.37
C ASN A 250 6.28 -11.93 9.01
N TRP A 251 5.38 -11.98 10.01
CA TRP A 251 3.96 -12.22 9.76
C TRP A 251 3.31 -11.16 8.85
N LEU A 252 3.78 -9.92 8.88
CA LEU A 252 3.25 -8.86 8.02
C LEU A 252 3.50 -9.16 6.54
N PHE A 253 4.64 -9.78 6.21
CA PHE A 253 4.91 -10.25 4.85
C PHE A 253 3.84 -11.27 4.41
N TRP A 254 3.48 -12.21 5.28
CA TRP A 254 2.44 -13.20 4.97
C TRP A 254 1.04 -12.60 4.80
N LEU A 255 0.67 -11.65 5.68
CA LEU A 255 -0.60 -10.93 5.55
C LEU A 255 -0.66 -10.14 4.24
N ARG A 256 0.44 -9.49 3.87
CA ARG A 256 0.56 -8.73 2.61
C ARG A 256 0.53 -9.64 1.39
N LEU A 257 1.24 -10.76 1.42
CA LEU A 257 1.17 -11.77 0.36
C LEU A 257 -0.28 -12.26 0.16
N LEU A 258 -1.00 -12.55 1.25
CA LEU A 258 -2.42 -12.93 1.19
C LEU A 258 -3.28 -11.81 0.59
N LEU A 259 -3.00 -10.55 0.93
CA LEU A 259 -3.68 -9.39 0.38
C LEU A 259 -3.39 -9.21 -1.12
N ILE A 260 -2.17 -9.45 -1.57
CA ILE A 260 -1.81 -9.48 -3.00
C ILE A 260 -2.57 -10.58 -3.73
N TRP A 261 -2.70 -11.77 -3.15
CA TRP A 261 -3.55 -12.84 -3.70
C TRP A 261 -5.03 -12.43 -3.75
N GLY A 262 -5.52 -11.74 -2.71
CA GLY A 262 -6.87 -11.18 -2.70
C GLY A 262 -7.09 -10.13 -3.79
N LEU A 263 -6.11 -9.25 -4.02
CA LEU A 263 -6.14 -8.30 -5.14
C LEU A 263 -6.11 -9.03 -6.48
N LEU A 264 -5.24 -10.03 -6.66
CA LEU A 264 -5.20 -10.84 -7.87
C LEU A 264 -6.57 -11.50 -8.17
N ALA A 265 -7.28 -11.96 -7.14
CA ALA A 265 -8.63 -12.51 -7.27
C ALA A 265 -9.69 -11.46 -7.67
N LEU A 266 -9.45 -10.17 -7.43
CA LEU A 266 -10.30 -9.06 -7.87
C LEU A 266 -10.07 -8.67 -9.35
N PHE A 267 -9.12 -9.30 -10.04
CA PHE A 267 -8.86 -9.04 -11.46
C PHE A 267 -10.13 -9.08 -12.35
N PRO A 268 -11.10 -10.00 -12.20
CA PRO A 268 -12.31 -10.01 -13.04
C PRO A 268 -13.13 -8.71 -12.95
N VAL A 269 -13.14 -8.06 -11.79
CA VAL A 269 -13.82 -6.77 -11.59
C VAL A 269 -13.08 -5.67 -12.34
N VAL A 270 -11.75 -5.66 -12.25
CA VAL A 270 -10.89 -4.69 -12.95
C VAL A 270 -10.97 -4.91 -14.46
N HIS A 271 -11.07 -6.16 -14.91
CA HIS A 271 -11.24 -6.53 -16.30
C HIS A 271 -12.55 -6.01 -16.89
N MET A 272 -13.66 -6.23 -16.19
CA MET A 272 -14.95 -5.67 -16.59
C MET A 272 -14.91 -4.13 -16.69
N LEU A 273 -14.26 -3.45 -15.74
CA LEU A 273 -14.12 -1.99 -15.78
C LEU A 273 -13.22 -1.54 -16.93
N GLY A 274 -12.08 -2.20 -17.14
CA GLY A 274 -11.14 -1.88 -18.21
C GLY A 274 -11.74 -2.01 -19.61
N GLN A 275 -12.59 -3.03 -19.82
CA GLN A 275 -13.32 -3.19 -21.08
C GLN A 275 -14.29 -2.03 -21.35
N ARG A 276 -14.93 -1.46 -20.32
CA ARG A 276 -15.79 -0.26 -20.49
C ARG A 276 -15.00 0.97 -20.94
N PHE A 277 -13.72 1.05 -20.61
CA PHE A 277 -12.81 2.12 -21.06
C PHE A 277 -12.09 1.79 -22.38
N GLY A 278 -12.44 0.67 -23.04
CA GLY A 278 -11.84 0.27 -24.32
C GLY A 278 -10.38 -0.19 -24.21
N MET A 279 -9.92 -0.61 -23.03
CA MET A 279 -8.57 -1.17 -22.87
C MET A 279 -8.50 -2.58 -23.46
N SER A 280 -7.41 -2.88 -24.18
CA SER A 280 -7.15 -4.24 -24.65
C SER A 280 -6.76 -5.16 -23.49
N ASP A 281 -7.10 -6.44 -23.58
CA ASP A 281 -6.79 -7.42 -22.54
C ASP A 281 -5.29 -7.51 -22.24
N GLN A 282 -4.45 -7.35 -23.26
CA GLN A 282 -2.99 -7.36 -23.12
C GLN A 282 -2.50 -6.19 -22.27
N VAL A 283 -2.96 -4.98 -22.59
CA VAL A 283 -2.62 -3.74 -21.86
C VAL A 283 -3.07 -3.86 -20.41
N LEU A 284 -4.30 -4.34 -20.19
CA LEU A 284 -4.86 -4.47 -18.85
C LEU A 284 -4.07 -5.47 -18.00
N ILE A 285 -3.75 -6.64 -18.53
CA ILE A 285 -2.98 -7.67 -17.81
C ILE A 285 -1.58 -7.17 -17.48
N ALA A 286 -0.89 -6.56 -18.46
CA ALA A 286 0.45 -6.02 -18.25
C ALA A 286 0.46 -4.89 -17.21
N ALA A 287 -0.49 -3.95 -17.31
CA ALA A 287 -0.66 -2.86 -16.36
C ALA A 287 -0.96 -3.36 -14.95
N TYR A 288 -1.89 -4.32 -14.83
CA TYR A 288 -2.34 -4.83 -13.55
C TYR A 288 -1.25 -5.64 -12.85
N ALA A 289 -0.61 -6.58 -13.56
CA ALA A 289 0.49 -7.37 -13.02
C ALA A 289 1.69 -6.49 -12.61
N ALA A 290 2.05 -5.50 -13.44
CA ALA A 290 3.11 -4.56 -13.11
C ALA A 290 2.75 -3.69 -11.89
N THR A 291 1.50 -3.25 -11.76
CA THR A 291 1.04 -2.45 -10.61
C THR A 291 1.06 -3.25 -9.31
N LEU A 292 0.57 -4.49 -9.32
CA LEU A 292 0.62 -5.38 -8.16
C LEU A 292 2.06 -5.67 -7.74
N ALA A 293 2.92 -6.02 -8.70
CA ALA A 293 4.34 -6.27 -8.42
C ALA A 293 5.06 -5.01 -7.91
N CYS A 294 4.83 -3.84 -8.52
CA CYS A 294 5.39 -2.58 -8.03
C CYS A 294 4.86 -2.20 -6.64
N GLY A 295 3.65 -2.62 -6.29
CA GLY A 295 3.11 -2.51 -4.93
C GLY A 295 4.00 -3.18 -3.88
N HIS A 296 4.68 -4.28 -4.25
CA HIS A 296 5.64 -4.96 -3.38
C HIS A 296 6.92 -4.13 -3.13
N ILE A 297 7.29 -3.20 -4.02
CA ILE A 297 8.42 -2.27 -3.79
C ILE A 297 8.14 -1.33 -2.61
N LEU A 298 6.85 -1.07 -2.32
CA LEU A 298 6.40 -0.24 -1.22
C LEU A 298 6.49 -0.95 0.15
N GLU A 299 6.89 -2.24 0.18
CA GLU A 299 6.90 -3.02 1.41
C GLU A 299 8.13 -2.83 2.31
N THR A 300 7.89 -2.37 3.53
CA THR A 300 8.85 -2.09 4.62
C THR A 300 9.99 -3.09 4.90
N GLY A 301 9.92 -4.35 4.43
CA GLY A 301 10.93 -5.39 4.71
C GLY A 301 12.21 -5.24 3.87
N PRO A 302 12.21 -5.60 2.58
CA PRO A 302 13.34 -5.34 1.68
C PRO A 302 13.29 -3.94 1.05
N ALA A 303 12.22 -3.15 1.25
CA ALA A 303 12.08 -1.87 0.58
C ALA A 303 13.23 -0.92 0.90
N VAL A 304 13.56 -0.19 -0.13
CA VAL A 304 14.46 0.95 -0.17
C VAL A 304 13.99 2.09 0.75
N ILE A 305 12.76 2.01 1.24
CA ILE A 305 12.15 2.99 2.13
C ILE A 305 12.19 2.51 3.61
N GLY A 306 12.55 1.24 3.86
CA GLY A 306 12.56 0.61 5.18
C GLY A 306 13.96 0.39 5.78
N GLY A 307 14.13 -0.73 6.50
CA GLY A 307 15.33 -1.02 7.29
C GLY A 307 16.62 -1.23 6.48
N GLU A 308 16.54 -1.75 5.26
CA GLU A 308 17.73 -1.93 4.40
C GLU A 308 18.33 -0.60 3.92
N ALA A 309 17.56 0.48 3.89
CA ALA A 309 18.09 1.82 3.62
C ALA A 309 18.89 2.37 4.81
N ASN A 310 18.46 2.10 6.04
CA ASN A 310 19.19 2.47 7.25
C ASN A 310 20.48 1.66 7.38
N ARG A 311 20.44 0.37 7.01
CA ARG A 311 21.58 -0.55 7.03
C ARG A 311 22.59 -0.29 5.91
N PHE A 312 22.21 0.46 4.88
CA PHE A 312 23.12 0.83 3.80
C PHE A 312 24.32 1.64 4.32
N ALA A 313 24.13 2.47 5.36
CA ALA A 313 25.24 3.14 6.04
C ALA A 313 26.28 2.16 6.62
N LEU A 314 25.82 1.01 7.17
CA LEU A 314 26.71 -0.03 7.68
C LEU A 314 27.46 -0.76 6.55
N TYR A 315 26.81 -0.95 5.40
CA TYR A 315 27.46 -1.58 4.25
C TYR A 315 28.53 -0.68 3.59
N LEU A 316 28.43 0.65 3.74
CA LEU A 316 29.45 1.59 3.26
C LEU A 316 30.78 1.48 4.03
N VAL A 317 30.76 0.95 5.26
CA VAL A 317 31.98 0.70 6.07
C VAL A 317 32.65 -0.63 5.70
N ALA A 318 31.93 -1.54 5.03
CA ALA A 318 32.48 -2.83 4.61
C ALA A 318 33.43 -2.67 3.41
N PRO A 319 34.45 -3.55 3.24
CA PRO A 319 35.46 -3.44 2.19
C PRO A 319 34.92 -3.88 0.81
N PHE A 320 33.83 -3.27 0.35
CA PHE A 320 33.21 -3.53 -0.94
C PHE A 320 33.22 -2.29 -1.82
N SER A 321 33.33 -2.48 -3.13
CA SER A 321 33.23 -1.38 -4.09
C SER A 321 31.79 -0.82 -4.15
N PHE A 322 31.63 0.50 -4.36
CA PHE A 322 30.30 1.12 -4.51
C PHE A 322 29.46 0.47 -5.60
N ARG A 323 30.11 0.08 -6.71
CA ARG A 323 29.45 -0.64 -7.79
C ARG A 323 28.85 -1.95 -7.29
N GLN A 324 29.60 -2.77 -6.57
CA GLN A 324 29.09 -4.04 -6.03
C GLN A 324 27.95 -3.80 -5.03
N LEU A 325 28.05 -2.78 -4.17
CA LEU A 325 27.01 -2.40 -3.23
C LEU A 325 25.70 -2.00 -3.93
N LEU A 326 25.76 -1.05 -4.85
CA LEU A 326 24.59 -0.54 -5.59
C LEU A 326 23.92 -1.64 -6.43
N TRP A 327 24.71 -2.47 -7.12
CA TRP A 327 24.18 -3.58 -7.90
C TRP A 327 23.58 -4.68 -7.02
N SER A 328 24.20 -4.97 -5.88
CA SER A 328 23.66 -5.98 -4.97
C SER A 328 22.31 -5.58 -4.38
N ARG A 329 22.15 -4.29 -4.06
CA ARG A 329 20.89 -3.71 -3.58
C ARG A 329 19.81 -3.72 -4.64
N LEU A 330 20.15 -3.36 -5.88
CA LEU A 330 19.20 -3.44 -7.01
C LEU A 330 18.73 -4.87 -7.20
N GLN A 331 19.64 -5.84 -7.25
CA GLN A 331 19.30 -7.25 -7.42
C GLN A 331 18.42 -7.77 -6.27
N LEU A 332 18.71 -7.36 -5.02
CA LEU A 332 17.91 -7.73 -3.86
C LEU A 332 16.42 -7.39 -4.02
N CYS A 333 16.12 -6.23 -4.60
CA CYS A 333 14.75 -5.76 -4.80
C CYS A 333 14.16 -6.21 -6.15
N LEU A 334 14.96 -6.17 -7.23
CA LEU A 334 14.50 -6.43 -8.58
C LEU A 334 14.08 -7.88 -8.79
N TRP A 335 14.84 -8.86 -8.28
CA TRP A 335 14.56 -10.27 -8.54
C TRP A 335 13.18 -10.70 -8.02
N PRO A 336 12.81 -10.51 -6.74
CA PRO A 336 11.50 -10.91 -6.24
C PRO A 336 10.35 -10.26 -7.03
N ILE A 337 10.45 -8.95 -7.24
CA ILE A 337 9.38 -8.14 -7.85
C ILE A 337 9.21 -8.49 -9.32
N LEU A 338 10.30 -8.67 -10.06
CA LEU A 338 10.26 -9.11 -11.44
C LEU A 338 9.70 -10.53 -11.55
N THR A 339 10.14 -11.46 -10.70
CA THR A 339 9.61 -12.83 -10.73
C THR A 339 8.12 -12.88 -10.43
N GLU A 340 7.66 -12.09 -9.45
CA GLU A 340 6.26 -12.00 -9.10
C GLU A 340 5.42 -11.39 -10.22
N GLY A 341 5.84 -10.25 -10.78
CA GLY A 341 5.11 -9.61 -11.87
C GLY A 341 5.02 -10.48 -13.12
N LEU A 342 6.10 -11.21 -13.47
CA LEU A 342 6.09 -12.14 -14.59
C LEU A 342 5.18 -13.35 -14.32
N LEU A 343 5.22 -13.93 -13.12
CA LEU A 343 4.34 -15.04 -12.74
C LEU A 343 2.86 -14.61 -12.75
N MET A 344 2.54 -13.43 -12.20
CA MET A 344 1.19 -12.87 -12.25
C MET A 344 0.74 -12.61 -13.68
N GLY A 345 1.60 -12.03 -14.52
CA GLY A 345 1.32 -11.82 -15.94
C GLY A 345 0.98 -13.12 -16.68
N CYS A 346 1.78 -14.17 -16.45
CA CYS A 346 1.51 -15.50 -17.02
C CYS A 346 0.19 -16.10 -16.50
N LEU A 347 -0.07 -16.02 -15.19
CA LEU A 347 -1.30 -16.54 -14.58
C LEU A 347 -2.54 -15.84 -15.11
N LEU A 348 -2.52 -14.50 -15.20
CA LEU A 348 -3.63 -13.70 -15.71
C LEU A 348 -3.84 -13.89 -17.22
N ALA A 349 -2.76 -14.03 -18.00
CA ALA A 349 -2.86 -14.35 -19.43
C ALA A 349 -3.47 -15.74 -19.65
N PHE A 350 -3.09 -16.73 -18.83
CA PHE A 350 -3.67 -18.06 -18.85
C PHE A 350 -5.16 -18.05 -18.44
N TRP A 351 -5.50 -17.31 -17.37
CA TRP A 351 -6.88 -17.15 -16.90
C TRP A 351 -7.77 -16.57 -18.02
N ASN A 352 -7.33 -15.50 -18.69
CA ASN A 352 -8.08 -14.88 -19.78
C ASN A 352 -7.98 -15.62 -21.13
N ARG A 353 -7.38 -16.82 -21.15
CA ARG A 353 -7.23 -17.66 -22.36
C ARG A 353 -6.56 -16.93 -23.53
N LEU A 354 -5.59 -16.07 -23.24
CA LEU A 354 -4.84 -15.36 -24.28
C LEU A 354 -3.94 -16.32 -25.07
N ALA A 355 -3.73 -16.00 -26.35
CA ALA A 355 -2.84 -16.78 -27.19
C ALA A 355 -1.38 -16.65 -26.71
N PRO A 356 -0.57 -17.72 -26.78
CA PRO A 356 0.81 -17.68 -26.30
C PRO A 356 1.68 -16.62 -26.99
N MET A 357 1.37 -16.27 -28.25
CA MET A 357 2.04 -15.18 -28.97
C MET A 357 1.87 -13.82 -28.28
N GLN A 358 0.78 -13.60 -27.55
CA GLN A 358 0.53 -12.34 -26.85
C GLN A 358 1.41 -12.20 -25.59
N LEU A 359 1.93 -13.31 -25.05
CA LEU A 359 2.91 -13.29 -23.95
C LEU A 359 4.23 -12.63 -24.36
N ILE A 360 4.59 -12.72 -25.65
CA ILE A 360 5.80 -12.08 -26.22
C ILE A 360 5.73 -10.56 -26.04
N TRP A 361 4.53 -9.98 -25.99
CA TRP A 361 4.34 -8.56 -25.74
C TRP A 361 4.14 -8.25 -24.25
N ILE A 362 3.36 -9.06 -23.54
CA ILE A 362 3.02 -8.83 -22.13
C ILE A 362 4.27 -8.89 -21.22
N LEU A 363 5.12 -9.90 -21.36
CA LEU A 363 6.27 -10.09 -20.44
C LEU A 363 7.34 -9.00 -20.57
N PRO A 364 7.75 -8.57 -21.78
CA PRO A 364 8.66 -7.44 -21.93
C PRO A 364 8.04 -6.12 -21.46
N THR A 365 6.72 -5.93 -21.62
CA THR A 365 6.02 -4.74 -21.13
C THR A 365 6.05 -4.67 -19.61
N ILE A 366 5.72 -5.78 -18.93
CA ILE A 366 5.80 -5.88 -17.46
C ILE A 366 7.24 -5.58 -16.99
N SER A 367 8.23 -6.20 -17.64
CA SER A 367 9.64 -5.98 -17.32
C SER A 367 10.07 -4.52 -17.54
N GLY A 368 9.63 -3.91 -18.64
CA GLY A 368 9.91 -2.53 -19.01
C GLY A 368 9.29 -1.50 -18.06
N ILE A 369 8.26 -1.87 -17.29
CA ILE A 369 7.69 -1.04 -16.22
C ILE A 369 8.43 -1.28 -14.89
N ILE A 370 8.60 -2.55 -14.51
CA ILE A 370 9.18 -2.91 -13.20
C ILE A 370 10.64 -2.46 -13.07
N ILE A 371 11.46 -2.66 -14.11
CA ILE A 371 12.89 -2.34 -14.06
C ILE A 371 13.15 -0.85 -13.78
N PRO A 372 12.61 0.13 -14.53
CA PRO A 372 12.86 1.53 -14.24
C PRO A 372 12.26 1.98 -12.90
N CYS A 373 11.08 1.49 -12.51
CA CYS A 373 10.47 1.81 -11.22
C CYS A 373 11.36 1.34 -10.04
N THR A 374 11.86 0.11 -10.11
CA THR A 374 12.78 -0.43 -9.10
C THR A 374 14.12 0.30 -9.09
N CYS A 375 14.71 0.60 -10.26
CA CYS A 375 15.94 1.40 -10.34
C CYS A 375 15.79 2.78 -9.69
N LEU A 376 14.70 3.49 -10.00
CA LEU A 376 14.42 4.82 -9.45
C LEU A 376 14.27 4.77 -7.93
N MET A 377 13.50 3.81 -7.40
CA MET A 377 13.36 3.67 -5.95
C MET A 377 14.69 3.24 -5.30
N VAL A 378 15.34 2.19 -5.80
CA VAL A 378 16.54 1.59 -5.18
C VAL A 378 17.73 2.53 -5.14
N TRP A 379 18.08 3.11 -6.28
CA TRP A 379 19.25 3.98 -6.37
C TRP A 379 18.93 5.41 -5.92
N GLY A 380 17.69 5.88 -6.13
CA GLY A 380 17.21 7.15 -5.57
C GLY A 380 17.21 7.17 -4.03
N GLY A 381 17.10 6.01 -3.38
CA GLY A 381 17.23 5.87 -1.93
C GLY A 381 18.59 6.27 -1.36
N CYS A 382 19.63 6.49 -2.19
CA CYS A 382 20.91 7.03 -1.72
C CYS A 382 20.80 8.51 -1.29
N TRP A 383 19.75 9.23 -1.70
CA TRP A 383 19.52 10.64 -1.35
C TRP A 383 19.19 10.85 0.14
N ASP A 384 18.68 9.82 0.80
CA ASP A 384 18.29 9.87 2.20
C ASP A 384 19.44 9.56 3.17
N LEU A 385 20.63 9.26 2.67
CA LEU A 385 21.79 8.94 3.50
C LEU A 385 22.41 10.20 4.09
N GLU A 386 22.11 10.48 5.36
CA GLU A 386 22.85 11.44 6.18
C GLU A 386 23.79 10.66 7.12
N LEU A 387 25.06 10.52 6.72
CA LEU A 387 26.07 9.77 7.46
C LEU A 387 26.30 10.35 8.88
N ASN A 388 26.28 11.67 9.05
CA ASN A 388 26.51 12.31 10.36
C ASN A 388 25.43 11.96 11.41
N LYS A 389 24.15 11.94 11.02
CA LYS A 389 23.05 11.53 11.92
C LYS A 389 23.06 10.03 12.24
N SER A 390 23.79 9.25 11.46
CA SER A 390 23.91 7.81 11.58
C SER A 390 24.96 7.43 12.66
N VAL A 391 25.97 8.28 12.88
CA VAL A 391 27.05 8.08 13.85
C VAL A 391 26.68 8.59 15.25
N GLU A 392 25.85 9.65 15.38
CA GLU A 392 25.53 10.34 16.65
C GLU A 392 24.48 9.65 17.55
N GLY A 393 24.40 8.31 17.57
CA GLY A 393 23.64 7.58 18.61
C GLY A 393 22.36 6.87 18.16
N LYS A 394 22.20 6.58 16.87
CA LYS A 394 21.07 5.78 16.32
C LYS A 394 21.43 4.33 15.98
N THR A 395 22.39 3.73 16.68
CA THR A 395 22.74 2.31 16.50
C THR A 395 21.55 1.39 16.75
N GLU A 396 20.66 1.73 17.69
CA GLU A 396 19.42 1.01 17.95
C GLU A 396 18.40 1.13 16.80
N ALA A 397 18.24 2.32 16.21
CA ALA A 397 17.36 2.54 15.06
C ALA A 397 17.90 1.92 13.74
N MET A 398 19.21 1.66 13.66
CA MET A 398 19.82 0.88 12.57
C MET A 398 19.58 -0.63 12.71
N MET A 399 19.29 -1.11 13.92
CA MET A 399 18.99 -2.52 14.20
C MET A 399 17.52 -2.87 13.94
N LEU A 400 16.61 -1.89 13.99
CA LEU A 400 15.20 -2.07 13.64
C LEU A 400 15.05 -2.60 12.20
N GLU A 401 14.21 -3.62 12.03
CA GLU A 401 13.92 -4.22 10.72
C GLU A 401 13.05 -3.31 9.83
N GLU A 402 12.34 -2.35 10.44
CA GLU A 402 11.49 -1.37 9.77
C GLU A 402 11.86 0.03 10.27
N GLY A 403 12.35 0.89 9.36
CA GLY A 403 12.73 2.28 9.68
C GLY A 403 11.58 3.26 9.44
N PRO A 404 11.54 4.40 10.15
CA PRO A 404 10.53 5.44 9.92
C PRO A 404 10.65 6.07 8.52
N PHE A 405 9.51 6.46 7.93
CA PHE A 405 9.48 7.19 6.66
C PHE A 405 10.04 8.60 6.86
N THR A 406 11.18 8.90 6.22
CA THR A 406 11.70 10.27 6.17
C THR A 406 10.97 11.10 5.12
N PRO A 407 10.93 12.45 5.23
CA PRO A 407 10.34 13.32 4.21
C PRO A 407 10.93 13.09 2.82
N ARG A 408 12.24 12.84 2.71
CA ARG A 408 12.90 12.54 1.44
C ARG A 408 12.45 11.20 0.85
N ARG A 409 12.22 10.18 1.69
CA ARG A 409 11.63 8.91 1.25
C ARG A 409 10.20 9.07 0.76
N LEU A 410 9.39 9.93 1.39
CA LEU A 410 8.04 10.24 0.91
C LEU A 410 8.07 10.98 -0.43
N VAL A 411 9.03 11.88 -0.64
CA VAL A 411 9.22 12.52 -1.96
C VAL A 411 9.61 11.48 -3.01
N LEU A 412 10.58 10.61 -2.72
CA LEU A 412 11.00 9.54 -3.64
C LEU A 412 9.83 8.59 -3.96
N LEU A 413 9.03 8.27 -2.95
CA LEU A 413 7.81 7.48 -3.09
C LEU A 413 6.82 8.14 -4.04
N ASN A 414 6.50 9.42 -3.82
CA ASN A 414 5.57 10.17 -4.66
C ASN A 414 6.07 10.28 -6.09
N VAL A 415 7.38 10.53 -6.29
CA VAL A 415 8.00 10.54 -7.62
C VAL A 415 7.88 9.17 -8.29
N SER A 416 8.11 8.08 -7.55
CA SER A 416 7.97 6.72 -8.09
C SER A 416 6.53 6.35 -8.47
N LEU A 417 5.54 6.81 -7.70
CA LEU A 417 4.12 6.61 -7.99
C LEU A 417 3.67 7.42 -9.21
N LEU A 418 4.09 8.68 -9.30
CA LEU A 418 3.85 9.52 -10.48
C LEU A 418 4.50 8.92 -11.72
N PHE A 419 5.72 8.40 -11.57
CA PHE A 419 6.45 7.75 -12.64
C PHE A 419 5.77 6.45 -13.10
N LEU A 420 5.33 5.60 -12.16
CA LEU A 420 4.52 4.41 -12.47
C LEU A 420 3.23 4.79 -13.21
N ALA A 421 2.50 5.80 -12.72
CA ALA A 421 1.29 6.28 -13.37
C ALA A 421 1.56 6.79 -14.79
N ALA A 422 2.68 7.47 -15.02
CA ALA A 422 3.10 7.91 -16.35
C ALA A 422 3.40 6.72 -17.28
N LEU A 423 4.07 5.67 -16.78
CA LEU A 423 4.32 4.46 -17.57
C LEU A 423 3.03 3.71 -17.93
N LEU A 424 2.08 3.61 -16.99
CA LEU A 424 0.76 3.03 -17.25
C LEU A 424 -0.04 3.86 -18.25
N PHE A 425 0.05 5.19 -18.16
CA PHE A 425 -0.58 6.09 -19.12
C PHE A 425 0.01 5.95 -20.53
N LEU A 426 1.35 5.86 -20.65
CA LEU A 426 2.02 5.59 -21.91
C LEU A 426 1.57 4.26 -22.51
N LEU A 427 1.46 3.22 -21.69
CA LEU A 427 0.99 1.90 -22.11
C LEU A 427 -0.45 1.93 -22.64
N TRP A 428 -1.30 2.75 -22.03
CA TRP A 428 -2.70 2.89 -22.47
C TRP A 428 -2.84 3.73 -23.74
N TRP A 429 -2.06 4.80 -23.88
CA TRP A 429 -2.26 5.80 -24.93
C TRP A 429 -1.55 5.46 -26.25
N LEU A 430 -0.40 4.80 -26.19
CA LEU A 430 0.43 4.53 -27.38
C LEU A 430 0.19 3.12 -27.94
N PRO A 431 0.37 2.94 -29.27
CA PRO A 431 0.25 1.62 -29.88
C PRO A 431 1.41 0.68 -29.44
N PRO A 432 1.17 -0.64 -29.37
CA PRO A 432 2.12 -1.65 -28.89
C PRO A 432 3.54 -1.56 -29.47
N PHE A 433 3.67 -1.26 -30.76
CA PHE A 433 4.94 -1.18 -31.49
C PHE A 433 5.81 0.02 -31.08
N ILE A 434 5.20 1.11 -30.56
CA ILE A 434 5.90 2.30 -30.08
C ILE A 434 6.21 2.17 -28.58
N VAL A 435 5.29 1.58 -27.82
CA VAL A 435 5.42 1.46 -26.35
C VAL A 435 6.65 0.66 -25.96
N LEU A 436 6.88 -0.51 -26.54
CA LEU A 436 8.00 -1.38 -26.16
C LEU A 436 9.38 -0.73 -26.32
N PRO A 437 9.75 -0.17 -27.49
CA PRO A 437 11.03 0.50 -27.64
C PRO A 437 11.14 1.74 -26.73
N LEU A 438 10.04 2.48 -26.53
CA LEU A 438 10.02 3.61 -25.62
C LEU A 438 10.29 3.18 -24.17
N LEU A 439 9.60 2.14 -23.67
CA LEU A 439 9.82 1.56 -22.34
C LEU A 439 11.27 1.09 -22.17
N LEU A 440 11.86 0.48 -23.20
CA LEU A 440 13.25 0.04 -23.16
C LEU A 440 14.23 1.21 -23.08
N VAL A 441 14.06 2.24 -23.92
CA VAL A 441 14.88 3.46 -23.87
C VAL A 441 14.76 4.12 -22.49
N LEU A 442 13.55 4.18 -21.95
CA LEU A 442 13.27 4.79 -20.66
C LEU A 442 13.89 3.96 -19.51
N ALA A 443 13.83 2.63 -19.59
CA ALA A 443 14.51 1.74 -18.65
C ALA A 443 16.03 1.95 -18.65
N VAL A 444 16.65 2.08 -19.82
CA VAL A 444 18.08 2.37 -19.95
C VAL A 444 18.42 3.76 -19.43
N ALA A 445 17.64 4.78 -19.80
CA ALA A 445 17.87 6.16 -19.38
C ALA A 445 17.75 6.34 -17.86
N VAL A 446 16.70 5.79 -17.25
CA VAL A 446 16.49 5.83 -15.80
C VAL A 446 17.56 5.00 -15.10
N GLY A 447 17.86 3.80 -15.60
CA GLY A 447 18.92 2.96 -15.03
C GLY A 447 20.27 3.66 -15.03
N TYR A 448 20.71 4.16 -16.18
CA TYR A 448 21.99 4.86 -16.31
C TYR A 448 22.02 6.15 -15.48
N GLY A 449 20.98 6.98 -15.58
CA GLY A 449 20.89 8.25 -14.85
C GLY A 449 20.95 8.06 -13.35
N MET A 450 20.18 7.10 -12.82
CA MET A 450 20.15 6.80 -11.38
C MET A 450 21.45 6.14 -10.90
N TYR A 451 22.10 5.32 -11.74
CA TYR A 451 23.42 4.76 -11.43
C TYR A 451 24.48 5.87 -11.32
N VAL A 452 24.59 6.74 -12.31
CA VAL A 452 25.55 7.85 -12.30
C VAL A 452 25.29 8.75 -11.08
N TRP A 453 24.04 9.16 -10.88
CA TRP A 453 23.65 10.01 -9.76
C TRP A 453 23.95 9.40 -8.39
N SER A 454 23.62 8.11 -8.19
CA SER A 454 23.90 7.46 -6.91
C SER A 454 25.40 7.32 -6.64
N THR A 455 26.20 7.03 -7.67
CA THR A 455 27.66 6.96 -7.50
C THR A 455 28.29 8.31 -7.17
N THR A 456 27.88 9.40 -7.82
CA THR A 456 28.40 10.75 -7.54
C THR A 456 28.01 11.21 -6.14
N GLN A 457 26.77 10.94 -5.72
CA GLN A 457 26.30 11.30 -4.39
C GLN A 457 27.07 10.57 -3.28
N LEU A 458 27.34 9.26 -3.46
CA LEU A 458 28.14 8.50 -2.49
C LEU A 458 29.58 8.99 -2.39
N GLN A 459 30.19 9.35 -3.53
CA GLN A 459 31.53 9.94 -3.55
C GLN A 459 31.56 11.30 -2.85
N PHE A 460 30.52 12.12 -3.01
CA PHE A 460 30.41 13.40 -2.33
C PHE A 460 30.29 13.22 -0.82
N LEU A 461 29.38 12.34 -0.37
CA LEU A 461 29.12 12.09 1.04
C LEU A 461 30.37 11.61 1.81
N LEU A 462 31.20 10.77 1.19
CA LEU A 462 32.44 10.25 1.79
C LEU A 462 33.62 11.23 1.75
N ARG A 463 33.55 12.29 0.93
CA ARG A 463 34.54 13.37 0.96
C ARG A 463 34.21 14.44 2.00
N SER A 464 32.94 14.54 2.40
CA SER A 464 32.43 15.50 3.37
C SER A 464 32.40 14.99 4.82
N SER A 465 32.61 13.68 5.02
CA SER A 465 32.86 13.03 6.31
C SER A 465 34.35 12.96 6.60
#